data_AF-A0A5J9V9W4-F1
#
_entry.id   AF-A0A5J9V9W4-F1
#
_cell.length_a   1.000
_cell.length_b   1.000
_cell.length_c   1.000
_cell.angle_alpha   90.00
_cell.angle_beta   90.00
_cell.angle_gamma   90.00
#
_symmetry.space_group_name_H-M   'P 1'
#
loop_
_entity.id
_entity.type
_entity.pdbx_description
1 polymer ?
#
loop_
_entity_poly.entity_id
_entity_poly.type
_entity_poly.pdbx_seq_one_letter_code
_entity_poly.pdbx_strand_id
1 'polypeptide(L)'
;QSSCARGQHASIPLSAEGGKPKPQAVEGEAAEQTDQEGRGKTQPTTREQVQLQPAVEASGPRRHKRGEASQASPDMPPLLTSPVASSTPLLLASRLGALHGAAVPHHRAAVRFLAPAKSRPASGSLTAMSWLGKLGLGGLGGSPRASEASAALAQGPDEDQPAPGNEFAQFGAGCFWGVELAFQRVPGVTRTEVGYSQGNVHDPSYEDVCTGATNHNEVVRVQYDPAACKYDDLLDVFWARHDPTMLNRQGNDVGTQYRSGIYFYTPEQEKAARESLEKQQNLLNRKIVTEIVPAKRFYRAEEYHQQYLAKGGRFGFRQSAEKGCNDPIRCYG
;
A
#
# COMPACT_ATOMS: atom_id res chain seq x y z
N GLN A 1 -3.79 -14.11 23.22
CA GLN A 1 -3.72 -14.97 22.04
C GLN A 1 -4.27 -14.15 20.88
N SER A 2 -3.41 -13.73 19.95
CA SER A 2 -3.83 -12.94 18.78
C SER A 2 -4.29 -13.90 17.69
N SER A 3 -5.47 -13.69 17.11
CA SER A 3 -5.93 -14.51 16.00
C SER A 3 -5.49 -13.89 14.67
N CYS A 4 -4.39 -14.39 14.09
CA CYS A 4 -4.29 -14.40 12.63
C CYS A 4 -5.60 -15.01 12.07
N ALA A 5 -6.17 -14.39 11.04
CA ALA A 5 -7.48 -14.73 10.53
C ALA A 5 -7.44 -16.07 9.78
N ARG A 6 -7.42 -17.20 10.51
CA ARG A 6 -7.57 -18.55 9.95
C ARG A 6 -8.91 -18.64 9.23
N GLY A 7 -8.88 -18.48 7.90
CA GLY A 7 -9.99 -18.81 7.03
C GLY A 7 -10.33 -20.28 7.18
N GLN A 8 -11.58 -20.58 7.54
CA GLN A 8 -12.05 -21.96 7.58
C GLN A 8 -12.27 -22.42 6.14
N HIS A 9 -11.54 -23.43 5.69
CA HIS A 9 -11.76 -24.07 4.40
C HIS A 9 -13.14 -24.75 4.37
N ALA A 10 -14.07 -24.20 3.61
CA ALA A 10 -15.30 -24.88 3.25
C ALA A 10 -15.03 -25.82 2.06
N SER A 11 -14.77 -27.10 2.34
CA SER A 11 -14.60 -28.13 1.31
C SER A 11 -15.91 -28.37 0.56
N ILE A 12 -15.97 -28.01 -0.73
CA ILE A 12 -17.07 -28.36 -1.62
C ILE A 12 -16.80 -29.77 -2.19
N PRO A 13 -17.70 -30.76 -2.00
CA PRO A 13 -17.51 -32.09 -2.55
C PRO A 13 -17.82 -32.11 -4.06
N LEU A 14 -16.81 -32.35 -4.88
CA LEU A 14 -16.99 -32.70 -6.29
C LEU A 14 -17.59 -34.11 -6.40
N SER A 15 -18.82 -34.20 -6.91
CA SER A 15 -19.38 -35.47 -7.38
C SER A 15 -18.92 -35.71 -8.81
N ALA A 16 -18.34 -36.89 -9.07
CA ALA A 16 -17.88 -37.27 -10.41
C ALA A 16 -18.39 -38.68 -10.77
N GLU A 17 -19.37 -38.73 -11.68
CA GLU A 17 -19.70 -39.94 -12.43
C GLU A 17 -18.97 -39.95 -13.78
N GLY A 18 -18.83 -41.13 -14.40
CA GLY A 18 -18.77 -41.21 -15.87
C GLY A 18 -17.46 -41.68 -16.53
N GLY A 19 -17.36 -43.00 -16.75
CA GLY A 19 -17.16 -43.58 -18.09
C GLY A 19 -15.99 -43.14 -19.01
N LYS A 20 -15.04 -44.06 -19.18
CA LYS A 20 -14.14 -44.26 -20.35
C LYS A 20 -14.92 -44.37 -21.70
N PRO A 21 -14.31 -44.25 -22.92
CA PRO A 21 -13.00 -44.82 -23.27
C PRO A 21 -12.08 -44.10 -24.30
N LYS A 22 -10.95 -44.79 -24.56
CA LYS A 22 -9.77 -44.52 -25.40
C LYS A 22 -10.08 -44.57 -26.92
N PRO A 23 -9.17 -44.08 -27.79
CA PRO A 23 -8.49 -45.03 -28.69
C PRO A 23 -6.96 -44.86 -28.82
N GLN A 24 -6.31 -45.87 -29.42
CA GLN A 24 -4.88 -45.95 -29.77
C GLN A 24 -4.62 -45.25 -31.12
N ALA A 25 -3.58 -44.42 -31.26
CA ALA A 25 -2.17 -44.73 -31.58
C ALA A 25 -1.89 -45.02 -33.06
N VAL A 26 -0.95 -44.27 -33.66
CA VAL A 26 -0.04 -44.71 -34.73
C VAL A 26 1.29 -43.97 -34.53
N GLU A 27 2.41 -44.67 -34.69
CA GLU A 27 3.78 -44.14 -34.60
C GLU A 27 4.27 -43.64 -35.98
N GLY A 28 5.32 -42.81 -36.00
CA GLY A 28 5.96 -42.34 -37.23
C GLY A 28 7.32 -41.72 -36.91
N GLU A 29 8.40 -42.47 -37.18
CA GLU A 29 9.76 -42.15 -36.76
C GLU A 29 10.62 -41.55 -37.91
N ALA A 30 11.61 -40.73 -37.52
CA ALA A 30 12.85 -40.38 -38.23
C ALA A 30 12.83 -39.88 -39.71
N ALA A 31 13.41 -38.69 -39.91
CA ALA A 31 14.64 -38.53 -40.69
C ALA A 31 15.34 -37.19 -40.38
N GLU A 32 16.67 -37.23 -40.24
CA GLU A 32 17.56 -36.08 -40.05
C GLU A 32 18.39 -35.84 -41.34
N GLN A 33 19.20 -34.76 -41.38
CA GLN A 33 20.24 -34.42 -42.38
C GLN A 33 19.79 -33.67 -43.65
N THR A 34 20.57 -32.74 -44.23
CA THR A 34 21.61 -31.81 -43.75
C THR A 34 21.79 -30.66 -44.79
N ASP A 35 22.61 -29.66 -44.44
CA ASP A 35 23.50 -28.88 -45.34
C ASP A 35 23.04 -27.62 -46.11
N GLN A 36 23.67 -26.52 -45.68
CA GLN A 36 24.50 -25.56 -46.44
C GLN A 36 23.92 -24.37 -47.24
N GLU A 37 24.34 -23.20 -46.74
CA GLU A 37 24.91 -22.02 -47.41
C GLU A 37 24.39 -21.54 -48.78
N GLY A 38 23.95 -20.26 -48.81
CA GLY A 38 23.61 -19.53 -50.05
C GLY A 38 23.69 -18.01 -49.88
N ARG A 39 24.91 -17.46 -49.86
CA ARG A 39 25.22 -16.04 -49.61
C ARG A 39 24.94 -15.17 -50.85
N GLY A 40 24.12 -14.12 -50.76
CA GLY A 40 23.89 -13.20 -51.88
C GLY A 40 23.27 -11.84 -51.51
N LYS A 41 24.08 -10.77 -51.51
CA LYS A 41 23.61 -9.37 -51.44
C LYS A 41 23.53 -8.80 -52.86
N THR A 42 22.44 -8.10 -53.22
CA THR A 42 22.48 -6.93 -54.13
C THR A 42 21.16 -6.16 -54.12
N GLN A 43 21.26 -4.83 -53.99
CA GLN A 43 20.28 -3.81 -54.38
C GLN A 43 20.99 -2.92 -55.44
N PRO A 44 20.36 -1.85 -55.98
CA PRO A 44 19.07 -1.75 -56.65
C PRO A 44 19.24 -1.05 -58.03
N THR A 45 18.19 -0.83 -58.84
CA THR A 45 18.18 0.27 -59.86
C THR A 45 16.80 0.55 -60.51
N THR A 46 16.46 1.86 -60.62
CA THR A 46 15.63 2.56 -61.65
C THR A 46 14.23 2.03 -62.08
N ARG A 47 13.12 2.82 -61.99
CA ARG A 47 12.69 3.96 -62.86
C ARG A 47 12.23 3.43 -64.26
N GLU A 48 11.03 3.67 -64.81
CA GLU A 48 10.17 4.86 -64.87
C GLU A 48 8.73 4.57 -65.42
N GLN A 49 7.83 5.58 -65.45
CA GLN A 49 6.64 5.75 -66.37
C GLN A 49 5.31 4.97 -66.13
N VAL A 50 4.09 5.46 -66.45
CA VAL A 50 3.51 6.84 -66.56
C VAL A 50 1.95 6.77 -66.76
N GLN A 51 1.17 7.70 -66.15
CA GLN A 51 -0.22 8.15 -66.54
C GLN A 51 -1.40 7.12 -66.57
N LEU A 52 -2.70 7.48 -66.59
CA LEU A 52 -3.47 8.77 -66.56
C LEU A 52 -4.87 8.57 -65.89
N GLN A 53 -5.58 9.68 -65.63
CA GLN A 53 -6.95 9.76 -65.04
C GLN A 53 -8.07 9.59 -66.10
N PRO A 54 -9.38 9.75 -65.77
CA PRO A 54 -9.96 11.11 -65.69
C PRO A 54 -10.99 11.34 -64.56
N ALA A 55 -11.36 12.62 -64.38
CA ALA A 55 -12.44 13.10 -63.51
C ALA A 55 -13.50 13.89 -64.32
N VAL A 56 -14.67 14.14 -63.71
CA VAL A 56 -15.70 15.13 -64.07
C VAL A 56 -16.46 15.48 -62.77
N GLU A 57 -16.58 16.72 -62.28
CA GLU A 57 -17.31 17.92 -62.80
C GLU A 57 -18.85 17.81 -62.71
N ALA A 58 -19.65 18.83 -62.33
CA ALA A 58 -19.37 20.17 -61.79
C ALA A 58 -20.63 20.89 -61.19
N SER A 59 -20.42 22.07 -60.57
CA SER A 59 -21.30 23.27 -60.54
C SER A 59 -22.61 23.35 -59.71
N GLY A 60 -22.77 24.48 -58.98
CA GLY A 60 -24.05 25.02 -58.43
C GLY A 60 -24.74 25.99 -59.42
N PRO A 61 -25.62 26.97 -59.02
CA PRO A 61 -25.38 27.90 -57.88
C PRO A 61 -26.61 28.64 -57.21
N ARG A 62 -26.29 29.58 -56.28
CA ARG A 62 -26.98 30.87 -55.92
C ARG A 62 -28.27 30.96 -55.05
N ARG A 63 -28.06 31.53 -53.85
CA ARG A 63 -28.70 32.74 -53.21
C ARG A 63 -30.22 32.95 -53.24
N HIS A 64 -30.81 33.17 -52.05
CA HIS A 64 -31.55 34.38 -51.59
C HIS A 64 -31.95 34.17 -50.10
N LYS A 65 -32.40 35.13 -49.26
CA LYS A 65 -31.88 36.41 -48.73
C LYS A 65 -32.89 36.87 -47.63
N ARG A 66 -32.43 37.39 -46.47
CA ARG A 66 -33.12 38.25 -45.45
C ARG A 66 -33.91 37.65 -44.25
N GLY A 67 -33.92 38.44 -43.16
CA GLY A 67 -34.60 38.26 -41.87
C GLY A 67 -33.66 37.67 -40.81
N GLU A 68 -32.97 38.39 -39.91
CA GLU A 68 -33.08 39.76 -39.36
C GLU A 68 -34.20 40.00 -38.34
N ALA A 69 -33.94 39.60 -37.09
CA ALA A 69 -34.41 40.13 -35.80
C ALA A 69 -33.77 39.26 -34.68
N SER A 70 -33.47 39.65 -33.45
CA SER A 70 -33.32 40.92 -32.72
C SER A 70 -33.63 40.56 -31.26
N GLN A 71 -32.67 40.73 -30.33
CA GLN A 71 -32.93 40.87 -28.87
C GLN A 71 -33.58 39.64 -28.18
N ALA A 72 -33.65 39.51 -26.86
CA ALA A 72 -32.76 39.90 -25.75
C ALA A 72 -33.14 39.02 -24.54
N SER A 73 -32.28 38.90 -23.53
CA SER A 73 -32.74 38.49 -22.19
C SER A 73 -33.73 39.53 -21.66
N PRO A 74 -34.81 39.12 -20.99
CA PRO A 74 -34.94 39.57 -19.59
C PRO A 74 -35.61 38.56 -18.63
N ASP A 75 -35.18 38.67 -17.37
CA ASP A 75 -35.94 38.72 -16.12
C ASP A 75 -37.07 37.74 -15.73
N MET A 76 -36.96 37.34 -14.46
CA MET A 76 -38.02 36.94 -13.52
C MET A 76 -39.28 37.82 -13.59
N PRO A 77 -40.47 37.25 -13.33
CA PRO A 77 -41.27 37.71 -12.17
C PRO A 77 -42.21 36.62 -11.58
N PRO A 78 -43.08 36.89 -10.57
CA PRO A 78 -43.10 38.00 -9.60
C PRO A 78 -43.15 37.53 -8.12
N LEU A 79 -42.99 38.49 -7.20
CA LEU A 79 -43.38 38.38 -5.78
C LEU A 79 -44.88 38.68 -5.56
N LEU A 80 -45.47 38.18 -4.47
CA LEU A 80 -46.70 38.72 -3.88
C LEU A 80 -46.58 38.94 -2.36
N THR A 81 -47.12 40.07 -1.91
CA THR A 81 -47.17 40.65 -0.55
C THR A 81 -48.52 40.35 0.14
N SER A 82 -48.80 40.54 1.44
CA SER A 82 -48.12 40.99 2.69
C SER A 82 -49.07 40.56 3.86
N PRO A 83 -49.16 41.14 5.09
CA PRO A 83 -48.33 42.08 5.89
C PRO A 83 -47.93 41.53 7.30
N VAL A 84 -46.79 41.94 7.90
CA VAL A 84 -46.58 42.99 8.95
C VAL A 84 -47.34 42.88 10.30
N ALA A 85 -46.60 42.59 11.38
CA ALA A 85 -46.60 43.24 12.72
C ALA A 85 -45.50 42.54 13.58
N SER A 86 -44.33 43.08 13.93
CA SER A 86 -43.99 44.31 14.69
C SER A 86 -44.55 44.36 16.11
N SER A 87 -43.70 44.08 17.12
CA SER A 87 -43.61 44.81 18.41
C SER A 87 -42.49 44.25 19.32
N THR A 88 -41.33 44.91 19.30
CA THR A 88 -40.47 45.14 20.50
C THR A 88 -40.92 46.48 21.13
N PRO A 89 -40.50 46.93 22.34
CA PRO A 89 -39.28 46.65 23.11
C PRO A 89 -39.60 46.27 24.61
N LEU A 90 -38.86 46.54 25.70
CA LEU A 90 -37.72 47.44 26.01
C LEU A 90 -36.95 47.03 27.29
N LEU A 91 -35.68 47.47 27.36
CA LEU A 91 -34.77 47.70 28.52
C LEU A 91 -35.20 47.31 29.95
N LEU A 92 -34.24 46.76 30.73
CA LEU A 92 -33.44 47.60 31.65
C LEU A 92 -32.08 46.97 32.00
N ALA A 93 -31.05 47.82 32.08
CA ALA A 93 -29.69 47.48 32.50
C ALA A 93 -29.32 48.26 33.78
N SER A 94 -28.18 47.90 34.42
CA SER A 94 -27.38 48.64 35.43
C SER A 94 -27.31 47.96 36.81
N ARG A 95 -26.23 48.12 37.61
CA ARG A 95 -24.84 48.57 37.36
C ARG A 95 -23.95 48.18 38.57
N LEU A 96 -22.67 47.97 38.29
CA LEU A 96 -21.46 48.36 39.08
C LEU A 96 -21.50 48.39 40.63
N GLY A 97 -20.50 47.75 41.24
CA GLY A 97 -20.00 48.06 42.58
C GLY A 97 -18.63 47.43 42.81
N ALA A 98 -17.58 48.25 42.92
CA ALA A 98 -16.21 47.82 43.18
C ALA A 98 -15.64 48.54 44.41
N LEU A 99 -14.61 47.96 45.05
CA LEU A 99 -13.30 48.58 45.37
C LEU A 99 -12.61 47.97 46.62
N HIS A 100 -11.27 48.07 46.61
CA HIS A 100 -10.31 47.84 47.71
C HIS A 100 -10.14 46.39 48.24
N GLY A 101 -8.95 45.87 48.55
CA GLY A 101 -7.58 46.39 48.41
C GLY A 101 -6.72 46.21 49.67
N ALA A 102 -5.78 45.25 49.67
CA ALA A 102 -4.67 45.11 50.64
C ALA A 102 -3.60 44.14 50.10
N ALA A 103 -2.37 44.19 50.61
CA ALA A 103 -1.20 43.57 49.98
C ALA A 103 -0.18 42.95 50.97
N VAL A 104 0.53 41.87 50.52
CA VAL A 104 1.94 41.51 50.89
C VAL A 104 2.14 41.04 52.38
N PRO A 105 3.17 40.24 52.78
CA PRO A 105 4.43 39.85 52.11
C PRO A 105 4.81 38.34 52.05
N HIS A 106 5.94 38.10 51.36
CA HIS A 106 6.96 37.05 51.47
C HIS A 106 6.89 35.98 52.58
N HIS A 107 7.39 34.77 52.28
CA HIS A 107 8.68 34.32 52.84
C HIS A 107 9.37 33.23 51.98
N ARG A 108 10.66 33.44 51.68
CA ARG A 108 11.61 32.38 51.30
C ARG A 108 12.00 31.61 52.57
N ALA A 109 12.11 30.29 52.47
CA ALA A 109 12.91 29.49 53.40
C ALA A 109 13.59 28.34 52.64
N ALA A 110 14.90 28.43 52.50
CA ALA A 110 15.73 27.28 52.13
C ALA A 110 16.20 26.61 53.42
N VAL A 111 16.15 25.29 53.49
CA VAL A 111 16.83 24.51 54.55
C VAL A 111 17.69 23.45 53.88
N ARG A 112 18.96 23.42 54.29
CA ARG A 112 20.01 22.48 53.87
C ARG A 112 20.60 21.92 55.17
N PHE A 113 21.30 20.78 55.09
CA PHE A 113 21.95 20.06 56.20
C PHE A 113 20.96 19.28 57.12
N LEU A 114 21.27 18.10 57.69
CA LEU A 114 22.51 17.29 57.73
C LEU A 114 22.23 15.79 57.46
N ALA A 115 23.29 15.02 57.19
CA ALA A 115 23.26 13.55 57.21
C ALA A 115 23.25 12.99 58.65
N PRO A 116 22.91 11.69 58.81
CA PRO A 116 23.83 10.81 59.52
C PRO A 116 24.17 9.51 58.75
N ALA A 117 25.15 8.78 59.25
CA ALA A 117 25.82 7.65 58.58
C ALA A 117 25.51 6.27 59.20
N LYS A 118 26.11 5.22 58.58
CA LYS A 118 26.11 3.78 58.93
C LYS A 118 24.87 3.02 58.39
N SER A 119 24.96 1.77 57.95
CA SER A 119 26.03 0.74 58.09
C SER A 119 26.13 -0.20 56.87
N ARG A 120 27.25 -0.94 56.77
CA ARG A 120 27.37 -2.17 55.96
C ARG A 120 26.68 -3.34 56.71
N PRO A 121 26.32 -4.42 56.01
CA PRO A 121 27.21 -5.58 56.06
C PRO A 121 27.58 -6.12 54.67
N ALA A 122 28.54 -7.05 54.63
CA ALA A 122 28.99 -7.74 53.43
C ALA A 122 28.63 -9.22 53.50
N SER A 123 28.12 -9.76 52.40
CA SER A 123 28.17 -11.17 51.96
C SER A 123 27.58 -11.16 50.53
N GLY A 124 28.10 -11.81 49.49
CA GLY A 124 29.01 -12.96 49.49
C GLY A 124 28.28 -14.15 48.86
N SER A 125 28.14 -14.16 47.53
CA SER A 125 27.64 -15.34 46.81
C SER A 125 28.16 -15.43 45.36
N LEU A 126 29.27 -16.16 45.24
CA LEU A 126 29.57 -17.16 44.22
C LEU A 126 29.17 -16.91 42.75
N THR A 127 30.17 -16.55 41.96
CA THR A 127 30.22 -16.81 40.51
C THR A 127 30.26 -18.34 40.27
N ALA A 128 29.10 -18.94 40.01
CA ALA A 128 29.03 -20.34 39.58
C ALA A 128 29.29 -20.46 38.07
N MET A 129 30.51 -20.81 37.68
CA MET A 129 30.80 -21.24 36.30
C MET A 129 30.12 -22.59 36.02
N SER A 130 29.12 -22.59 35.14
CA SER A 130 28.50 -23.85 34.67
C SER A 130 29.41 -24.54 33.65
N TRP A 131 30.34 -25.37 34.15
CA TRP A 131 31.20 -26.22 33.34
C TRP A 131 30.68 -27.65 33.30
N LEU A 132 29.47 -27.85 32.77
CA LEU A 132 28.90 -29.18 32.56
C LEU A 132 28.04 -29.24 31.28
N GLY A 133 28.71 -29.36 30.14
CA GLY A 133 28.11 -29.48 28.82
C GLY A 133 28.83 -30.51 27.96
N LYS A 134 29.01 -31.74 28.49
CA LYS A 134 29.80 -32.79 27.82
C LYS A 134 29.28 -34.21 28.06
N LEU A 135 28.03 -34.45 27.69
CA LEU A 135 27.48 -35.77 27.37
C LEU A 135 26.46 -35.56 26.24
N GLY A 136 26.72 -36.15 25.08
CA GLY A 136 25.92 -35.90 23.89
C GLY A 136 24.61 -36.70 23.88
N LEU A 137 23.48 -36.01 23.80
CA LEU A 137 22.20 -36.49 23.32
C LEU A 137 21.63 -35.40 22.40
N GLY A 138 21.25 -35.75 21.17
CA GLY A 138 21.04 -34.79 20.08
C GLY A 138 19.58 -34.38 19.84
N GLY A 139 19.42 -33.32 19.02
CA GLY A 139 18.13 -32.76 18.57
C GLY A 139 17.58 -31.68 19.51
N LEU A 140 17.19 -30.48 19.07
CA LEU A 140 17.05 -29.93 17.71
C LEU A 140 17.64 -28.49 17.67
N GLY A 141 18.96 -28.38 17.56
CA GLY A 141 19.63 -27.10 17.33
C GLY A 141 19.95 -26.93 15.86
N GLY A 142 19.23 -26.06 15.16
CA GLY A 142 19.59 -25.66 13.79
C GLY A 142 21.00 -25.07 13.76
N SER A 143 21.80 -25.41 12.75
CA SER A 143 23.16 -24.86 12.63
C SER A 143 23.08 -23.33 12.46
N PRO A 144 23.77 -22.52 13.29
CA PRO A 144 23.65 -21.06 13.25
C PRO A 144 24.01 -20.47 11.87
N ARG A 145 24.89 -21.15 11.14
CA ARG A 145 25.29 -20.82 9.77
C ARG A 145 24.14 -20.89 8.75
N ALA A 146 23.13 -21.71 9.00
CA ALA A 146 21.93 -21.82 8.15
C ALA A 146 20.95 -20.68 8.42
N SER A 147 20.76 -20.29 9.69
CA SER A 147 19.96 -19.10 10.03
C SER A 147 20.59 -17.80 9.55
N GLU A 148 21.93 -17.67 9.61
CA GLU A 148 22.65 -16.52 9.06
C GLU A 148 22.50 -16.42 7.54
N ALA A 149 22.60 -17.54 6.81
CA ALA A 149 22.40 -17.56 5.36
C ALA A 149 20.95 -17.20 4.97
N SER A 150 19.96 -17.75 5.68
CA SER A 150 18.53 -17.43 5.47
C SER A 150 18.24 -15.94 5.70
N ALA A 151 18.77 -15.37 6.79
CA ALA A 151 18.65 -13.94 7.08
C ALA A 151 19.37 -13.07 6.03
N ALA A 152 20.56 -13.47 5.56
CA ALA A 152 21.29 -12.72 4.52
C ALA A 152 20.51 -12.64 3.19
N LEU A 153 19.86 -13.74 2.78
CA LEU A 153 19.03 -13.75 1.57
C LEU A 153 17.76 -12.89 1.73
N ALA A 154 17.09 -12.97 2.89
CA ALA A 154 15.90 -12.16 3.17
C ALA A 154 16.19 -10.67 3.42
N GLN A 155 17.40 -10.32 3.86
CA GLN A 155 17.84 -8.94 4.03
C GLN A 155 18.51 -8.34 2.78
N GLY A 156 18.71 -9.13 1.72
CA GLY A 156 19.16 -8.64 0.41
C GLY A 156 18.15 -7.71 -0.26
N PRO A 157 18.53 -7.02 -1.35
CA PRO A 157 17.61 -6.17 -2.12
C PRO A 157 16.50 -6.98 -2.81
N ASP A 158 15.48 -6.28 -3.29
CA ASP A 158 14.56 -6.84 -4.28
C ASP A 158 15.24 -6.78 -5.67
N GLU A 159 15.42 -7.94 -6.30
CA GLU A 159 16.15 -8.12 -7.57
C GLU A 159 15.17 -8.39 -8.74
N ASP A 160 13.87 -8.41 -8.47
CA ASP A 160 12.86 -8.52 -9.52
C ASP A 160 12.83 -7.24 -10.38
N GLN A 161 12.42 -7.38 -11.64
CA GLN A 161 12.25 -6.26 -12.56
C GLN A 161 10.76 -6.01 -12.84
N PRO A 162 10.29 -4.75 -12.83
CA PRO A 162 8.92 -4.42 -13.22
C PRO A 162 8.73 -4.60 -14.73
N ALA A 163 7.48 -4.62 -15.19
CA ALA A 163 7.19 -4.62 -16.63
C ALA A 163 7.82 -3.38 -17.33
N PRO A 164 8.26 -3.46 -18.60
CA PRO A 164 8.88 -2.34 -19.30
C PRO A 164 8.05 -1.05 -19.20
N GLY A 165 8.71 0.07 -18.87
CA GLY A 165 8.06 1.36 -18.66
C GLY A 165 7.32 1.53 -17.33
N ASN A 166 7.39 0.56 -16.42
CA ASN A 166 6.81 0.67 -15.07
C ASN A 166 7.91 0.77 -14.01
N GLU A 167 7.55 1.30 -12.85
CA GLU A 167 8.39 1.35 -11.64
C GLU A 167 7.75 0.50 -10.53
N PHE A 168 8.57 -0.01 -9.61
CA PHE A 168 8.10 -0.64 -8.37
C PHE A 168 7.94 0.40 -7.25
N ALA A 169 6.94 0.19 -6.41
CA ALA A 169 6.80 0.82 -5.09
C ALA A 169 6.32 -0.24 -4.08
N GLN A 170 6.75 -0.18 -2.82
CA GLN A 170 6.35 -1.16 -1.81
C GLN A 170 5.94 -0.49 -0.48
N PHE A 171 4.78 -0.89 0.04
CA PHE A 171 4.14 -0.27 1.20
C PHE A 171 3.63 -1.32 2.19
N GLY A 172 3.89 -1.15 3.48
CA GLY A 172 3.26 -1.90 4.56
C GLY A 172 2.37 -0.99 5.39
N ALA A 173 1.08 -1.34 5.55
CA ALA A 173 0.07 -0.43 6.12
C ALA A 173 -1.01 -1.18 6.92
N GLY A 174 -0.60 -2.23 7.64
CA GLY A 174 -1.50 -3.18 8.30
C GLY A 174 -1.80 -4.39 7.43
N CYS A 175 -2.95 -5.06 7.67
CA CYS A 175 -3.37 -6.22 6.90
C CYS A 175 -3.42 -5.90 5.39
N PHE A 176 -2.59 -6.60 4.62
CA PHE A 176 -2.32 -6.26 3.21
C PHE A 176 -3.54 -6.33 2.28
N TRP A 177 -4.63 -6.99 2.67
CA TRP A 177 -5.84 -7.16 1.85
C TRP A 177 -6.55 -5.83 1.56
N GLY A 178 -6.71 -4.98 2.57
CA GLY A 178 -7.31 -3.66 2.42
C GLY A 178 -6.38 -2.66 1.74
N VAL A 179 -5.08 -2.84 1.94
CA VAL A 179 -4.02 -2.00 1.35
C VAL A 179 -3.90 -2.28 -0.15
N GLU A 180 -3.91 -3.54 -0.55
CA GLU A 180 -3.88 -3.94 -1.96
C GLU A 180 -5.08 -3.37 -2.70
N LEU A 181 -6.30 -3.56 -2.18
CA LEU A 181 -7.50 -3.06 -2.82
C LEU A 181 -7.48 -1.53 -3.02
N ALA A 182 -6.84 -0.77 -2.12
CA ALA A 182 -6.66 0.66 -2.30
C ALA A 182 -5.76 0.97 -3.51
N PHE A 183 -4.61 0.31 -3.64
CA PHE A 183 -3.72 0.48 -4.80
C PHE A 183 -4.30 -0.07 -6.11
N GLN A 184 -5.09 -1.15 -6.07
CA GLN A 184 -5.78 -1.68 -7.25
C GLN A 184 -6.66 -0.63 -7.93
N ARG A 185 -7.26 0.28 -7.16
CA ARG A 185 -8.17 1.32 -7.65
C ARG A 185 -7.46 2.56 -8.23
N VAL A 186 -6.16 2.70 -8.08
CA VAL A 186 -5.41 3.88 -8.54
C VAL A 186 -5.22 3.81 -10.07
N PRO A 187 -5.69 4.80 -10.86
CA PRO A 187 -5.37 4.90 -12.28
C PRO A 187 -3.85 4.96 -12.50
N GLY A 188 -3.32 4.27 -13.51
CA GLY A 188 -1.87 4.17 -13.75
C GLY A 188 -1.12 3.11 -12.92
N VAL A 189 -1.71 2.56 -11.85
CA VAL A 189 -1.22 1.29 -11.27
C VAL A 189 -1.56 0.14 -12.20
N THR A 190 -0.55 -0.59 -12.67
CA THR A 190 -0.67 -1.66 -13.67
C THR A 190 -0.73 -3.05 -13.04
N ARG A 191 -0.09 -3.26 -11.88
CA ARG A 191 -0.17 -4.50 -11.10
C ARG A 191 -0.06 -4.22 -9.60
N THR A 192 -0.78 -5.01 -8.81
CA THR A 192 -0.55 -5.15 -7.36
C THR A 192 -0.18 -6.60 -7.06
N GLU A 193 0.54 -6.79 -5.96
CA GLU A 193 0.67 -8.10 -5.34
C GLU A 193 1.00 -7.97 -3.85
N VAL A 194 0.45 -8.87 -3.05
CA VAL A 194 0.72 -8.94 -1.61
C VAL A 194 1.87 -9.91 -1.31
N GLY A 195 2.60 -9.64 -0.23
CA GLY A 195 3.75 -10.44 0.14
C GLY A 195 4.38 -10.06 1.47
N TYR A 196 5.54 -10.66 1.71
CA TYR A 196 6.33 -10.54 2.92
C TYR A 196 7.70 -9.95 2.58
N SER A 197 8.16 -8.94 3.33
CA SER A 197 9.47 -8.30 3.11
C SER A 197 10.06 -7.81 4.44
N GLN A 198 11.31 -7.32 4.44
CA GLN A 198 12.05 -6.76 5.59
C GLN A 198 12.37 -7.70 6.76
N GLY A 199 11.94 -8.96 6.72
CA GLY A 199 12.24 -9.95 7.76
C GLY A 199 13.49 -10.78 7.51
N ASN A 200 13.74 -11.72 8.41
CA ASN A 200 15.01 -12.43 8.55
C ASN A 200 14.92 -13.91 8.13
N VAL A 201 13.87 -14.30 7.41
CA VAL A 201 13.61 -15.68 7.01
C VAL A 201 13.43 -15.75 5.49
N HIS A 202 14.23 -16.58 4.84
CA HIS A 202 14.08 -16.90 3.42
C HIS A 202 12.85 -17.79 3.18
N ASP A 203 12.11 -17.51 2.10
CA ASP A 203 10.86 -18.19 1.71
C ASP A 203 9.87 -18.42 2.88
N PRO A 204 9.44 -17.36 3.59
CA PRO A 204 8.52 -17.51 4.72
C PRO A 204 7.09 -17.85 4.23
N SER A 205 6.43 -18.78 4.91
CA SER A 205 4.99 -19.02 4.77
C SER A 205 4.15 -18.01 5.55
N TYR A 206 2.86 -17.91 5.25
CA TYR A 206 1.91 -17.16 6.09
C TYR A 206 1.95 -17.64 7.55
N GLU A 207 2.02 -18.95 7.78
CA GLU A 207 2.13 -19.53 9.12
C GLU A 207 3.38 -19.04 9.87
N ASP A 208 4.54 -18.97 9.20
CA ASP A 208 5.77 -18.45 9.78
C ASP A 208 5.60 -16.97 10.17
N VAL A 209 5.07 -16.13 9.27
CA VAL A 209 4.84 -14.70 9.52
C VAL A 209 3.85 -14.49 10.67
N CYS A 210 2.79 -15.31 10.75
CA CYS A 210 1.83 -15.27 11.86
C CYS A 210 2.42 -15.60 13.24
N THR A 211 3.61 -16.21 13.32
CA THR A 211 4.31 -16.36 14.62
C THR A 211 4.83 -15.04 15.16
N GLY A 212 5.03 -14.03 14.30
CA GLY A 212 5.73 -12.78 14.61
C GLY A 212 7.25 -12.91 14.77
N ALA A 213 7.81 -14.12 14.73
CA ALA A 213 9.24 -14.37 14.96
C ALA A 213 10.13 -14.03 13.76
N THR A 214 9.56 -13.96 12.56
CA THR A 214 10.32 -13.77 11.30
C THR A 214 10.70 -12.31 11.03
N ASN A 215 10.07 -11.36 11.74
CA ASN A 215 10.18 -9.90 11.53
C ASN A 215 9.76 -9.38 10.13
N HIS A 216 9.16 -10.21 9.28
CA HIS A 216 8.57 -9.73 8.03
C HIS A 216 7.46 -8.71 8.30
N ASN A 217 7.24 -7.80 7.35
CA ASN A 217 6.03 -7.01 7.26
C ASN A 217 5.10 -7.61 6.21
N GLU A 218 3.78 -7.56 6.42
CA GLU A 218 2.82 -7.67 5.33
C GLU A 218 2.94 -6.40 4.47
N VAL A 219 3.22 -6.58 3.18
CA VAL A 219 3.42 -5.48 2.24
C VAL A 219 2.64 -5.70 0.95
N VAL A 220 2.31 -4.60 0.28
CA VAL A 220 1.88 -4.58 -1.11
C VAL A 220 3.06 -4.09 -1.94
N ARG A 221 3.46 -4.88 -2.94
CA ARG A 221 4.32 -4.41 -4.03
C ARG A 221 3.43 -3.98 -5.20
N VAL A 222 3.66 -2.76 -5.67
CA VAL A 222 2.87 -2.08 -6.69
C VAL A 222 3.77 -1.86 -7.91
N GLN A 223 3.27 -2.18 -9.11
CA GLN A 223 3.85 -1.68 -10.36
C GLN A 223 2.96 -0.55 -10.88
N TYR A 224 3.56 0.56 -11.25
CA TYR A 224 2.86 1.72 -11.80
C TYR A 224 3.60 2.29 -13.01
N ASP A 225 2.83 2.86 -13.94
CA ASP A 225 3.36 3.65 -15.04
C ASP A 225 3.62 5.09 -14.55
N PRO A 226 4.89 5.56 -14.44
CA PRO A 226 5.23 6.90 -13.97
C PRO A 226 4.76 8.01 -14.93
N ALA A 227 4.33 7.71 -16.16
CA ALA A 227 3.67 8.65 -17.04
C ALA A 227 2.18 8.86 -16.68
N ALA A 228 1.52 7.86 -16.10
CA ALA A 228 0.09 7.87 -15.78
C ALA A 228 -0.23 8.08 -14.28
N CYS A 229 0.67 7.69 -13.37
CA CYS A 229 0.56 7.84 -11.92
C CYS A 229 1.89 8.35 -11.37
N LYS A 230 1.90 9.33 -10.46
CA LYS A 230 3.11 9.75 -9.75
C LYS A 230 3.28 8.97 -8.46
N TYR A 231 4.51 8.89 -7.98
CA TYR A 231 4.80 8.27 -6.69
C TYR A 231 4.12 9.02 -5.52
N ASP A 232 3.98 10.34 -5.63
CA ASP A 232 3.21 11.16 -4.67
C ASP A 232 1.73 10.72 -4.60
N ASP A 233 1.10 10.34 -5.72
CA ASP A 233 -0.29 9.83 -5.72
C ASP A 233 -0.40 8.50 -4.93
N LEU A 234 0.65 7.66 -4.98
CA LEU A 234 0.73 6.42 -4.19
C LEU A 234 0.97 6.71 -2.71
N LEU A 235 1.74 7.74 -2.39
CA LEU A 235 1.95 8.20 -1.00
C LEU A 235 0.66 8.75 -0.40
N ASP A 236 -0.12 9.53 -1.14
CA ASP A 236 -1.42 10.03 -0.68
C ASP A 236 -2.41 8.89 -0.40
N VAL A 237 -2.44 7.86 -1.26
CA VAL A 237 -3.23 6.63 -1.04
C VAL A 237 -2.75 5.88 0.21
N PHE A 238 -1.44 5.76 0.41
CA PHE A 238 -0.84 5.14 1.60
C PHE A 238 -1.25 5.87 2.89
N TRP A 239 -1.12 7.21 2.93
CA TRP A 239 -1.46 8.03 4.09
C TRP A 239 -2.97 8.03 4.40
N ALA A 240 -3.83 7.93 3.37
CA ALA A 240 -5.29 7.85 3.54
C ALA A 240 -5.79 6.46 3.99
N ARG A 241 -5.00 5.39 3.81
CA ARG A 241 -5.43 3.99 4.00
C ARG A 241 -5.34 3.49 5.45
N HIS A 242 -4.49 4.07 6.29
CA HIS A 242 -4.12 3.49 7.59
C HIS A 242 -3.85 4.55 8.66
N ASP A 243 -3.53 4.14 9.90
CA ASP A 243 -3.10 5.06 10.96
C ASP A 243 -1.57 4.97 11.09
N PRO A 244 -0.82 5.93 10.54
CA PRO A 244 0.65 5.91 10.55
C PRO A 244 1.27 6.16 11.94
N THR A 245 0.45 6.26 12.98
CA THR A 245 0.87 6.55 14.37
C THR A 245 0.67 5.35 15.31
N MET A 246 0.33 4.18 14.78
CA MET A 246 0.26 2.91 15.51
C MET A 246 1.52 2.06 15.28
N LEU A 247 2.32 1.88 16.34
CA LEU A 247 3.53 1.05 16.28
C LEU A 247 3.16 -0.44 16.34
N ASN A 248 3.60 -1.22 15.34
CA ASN A 248 3.40 -2.67 15.26
C ASN A 248 1.94 -3.10 15.43
N ARG A 249 1.03 -2.33 14.81
CA ARG A 249 -0.42 -2.54 14.85
C ARG A 249 -1.09 -1.73 13.76
N GLN A 250 -2.18 -2.27 13.18
CA GLN A 250 -3.16 -1.46 12.47
C GLN A 250 -4.58 -1.87 12.91
N GLY A 251 -5.31 -0.95 13.53
CA GLY A 251 -6.62 -1.26 14.11
C GLY A 251 -6.54 -2.38 15.16
N ASN A 252 -7.19 -3.51 14.88
CA ASN A 252 -7.18 -4.69 15.76
C ASN A 252 -6.08 -5.71 15.42
N ASP A 253 -5.39 -5.57 14.28
CA ASP A 253 -4.30 -6.45 13.89
C ASP A 253 -3.03 -6.02 14.60
N VAL A 254 -2.50 -6.86 15.49
CA VAL A 254 -1.38 -6.55 16.39
C VAL A 254 -0.20 -7.48 16.13
N GLY A 255 0.96 -6.89 15.83
CA GLY A 255 2.19 -7.60 15.50
C GLY A 255 3.13 -6.75 14.66
N THR A 256 4.41 -7.10 14.65
CA THR A 256 5.42 -6.43 13.79
C THR A 256 5.11 -6.57 12.31
N GLN A 257 4.37 -7.61 11.91
CA GLN A 257 3.92 -7.84 10.55
C GLN A 257 2.80 -6.90 10.06
N TYR A 258 2.31 -6.00 10.93
CA TYR A 258 1.29 -5.00 10.59
C TYR A 258 1.81 -3.57 10.79
N ARG A 259 3.13 -3.36 10.69
CA ARG A 259 3.75 -2.04 10.92
C ARG A 259 3.61 -1.15 9.70
N SER A 260 3.52 0.15 9.94
CA SER A 260 3.57 1.17 8.89
C SER A 260 5.00 1.26 8.32
N GLY A 261 5.15 1.18 7.00
CA GLY A 261 6.45 1.29 6.34
C GLY A 261 6.36 1.62 4.85
N ILE A 262 7.30 2.43 4.38
CA ILE A 262 7.52 2.77 2.97
C ILE A 262 8.90 2.21 2.58
N TYR A 263 8.93 1.40 1.53
CA TYR A 263 10.10 0.65 1.10
C TYR A 263 10.50 1.10 -0.30
N PHE A 264 11.50 1.97 -0.37
CA PHE A 264 11.85 2.68 -1.59
C PHE A 264 12.85 1.89 -2.46
N TYR A 265 12.66 1.99 -3.78
CA TYR A 265 13.55 1.41 -4.79
C TYR A 265 14.59 2.43 -5.30
N THR A 266 14.32 3.73 -5.18
CA THR A 266 15.23 4.81 -5.66
C THR A 266 15.41 5.93 -4.63
N PRO A 267 16.48 6.74 -4.74
CA PRO A 267 16.67 7.94 -3.89
C PRO A 267 15.56 8.99 -4.05
N GLU A 268 14.95 9.08 -5.23
CA GLU A 268 13.82 9.98 -5.50
C GLU A 268 12.58 9.54 -4.72
N GLN A 269 12.30 8.23 -4.69
CA GLN A 269 11.24 7.67 -3.85
C GLN A 269 11.52 7.85 -2.35
N GLU A 270 12.78 7.70 -1.90
CA GLU A 270 13.16 8.00 -0.52
C GLU A 270 12.86 9.46 -0.17
N LYS A 271 13.30 10.39 -1.02
CA LYS A 271 13.11 11.83 -0.82
C LYS A 271 11.63 12.18 -0.77
N ALA A 272 10.84 11.75 -1.76
CA ALA A 272 9.40 12.00 -1.81
C ALA A 272 8.67 11.41 -0.60
N ALA A 273 9.04 10.18 -0.18
CA ALA A 273 8.47 9.56 1.02
C ALA A 273 8.76 10.40 2.28
N ARG A 274 10.00 10.88 2.46
CA ARG A 274 10.38 11.73 3.61
C ARG A 274 9.65 13.07 3.61
N GLU A 275 9.58 13.76 2.46
CA GLU A 275 8.83 15.02 2.32
C GLU A 275 7.32 14.82 2.56
N SER A 276 6.74 13.70 2.11
CA SER A 276 5.33 13.37 2.37
C SER A 276 5.05 13.07 3.85
N LEU A 277 5.98 12.41 4.54
CA LEU A 277 5.89 12.16 5.99
C LEU A 277 5.88 13.47 6.76
N GLU A 278 6.74 14.43 6.41
CA GLU A 278 6.75 15.76 7.05
C GLU A 278 5.44 16.51 6.81
N LYS A 279 4.92 16.50 5.57
CA LYS A 279 3.60 17.07 5.24
C LYS A 279 2.48 16.43 6.08
N GLN A 280 2.43 15.09 6.13
CA GLN A 280 1.40 14.35 6.86
C GLN A 280 1.53 14.51 8.38
N GLN A 281 2.75 14.61 8.92
CA GLN A 281 2.97 14.82 10.35
C GLN A 281 2.37 16.14 10.84
N ASN A 282 2.37 17.19 10.00
CA ASN A 282 1.76 18.49 10.33
C ASN A 282 0.22 18.41 10.42
N LEU A 283 -0.41 17.36 9.91
CA LEU A 283 -1.86 17.11 10.01
C LEU A 283 -2.24 16.22 11.21
N LEU A 284 -1.27 15.61 11.90
CA LEU A 284 -1.50 14.59 12.93
C LEU A 284 -0.89 14.99 14.29
N ASN A 285 -1.74 14.99 15.33
CA ASN A 285 -1.32 15.27 16.72
C ASN A 285 -0.40 14.19 17.32
N ARG A 286 -0.45 12.97 16.78
CA ARG A 286 0.38 11.83 17.21
C ARG A 286 1.59 11.72 16.28
N LYS A 287 2.74 11.35 16.83
CA LYS A 287 3.95 11.14 16.03
C LYS A 287 3.76 9.97 15.06
N ILE A 288 4.11 10.18 13.80
CA ILE A 288 4.20 9.14 12.78
C ILE A 288 5.35 8.18 13.14
N VAL A 289 5.07 6.88 13.02
CA VAL A 289 6.01 5.78 13.31
C VAL A 289 6.36 4.95 12.06
N THR A 290 5.92 5.39 10.88
CA THR A 290 6.26 4.82 9.58
C THR A 290 7.77 4.71 9.40
N GLU A 291 8.28 3.50 9.12
CA GLU A 291 9.68 3.32 8.72
C GLU A 291 9.86 3.69 7.23
N ILE A 292 10.94 4.42 6.90
CA ILE A 292 11.32 4.73 5.51
C ILE A 292 12.73 4.22 5.28
N VAL A 293 12.83 3.06 4.63
CA VAL A 293 14.07 2.28 4.46
C VAL A 293 14.11 1.65 3.05
N PRO A 294 15.28 1.23 2.55
CA PRO A 294 15.38 0.60 1.23
C PRO A 294 14.50 -0.65 1.11
N ALA A 295 13.94 -0.87 -0.09
CA ALA A 295 13.31 -2.12 -0.46
C ALA A 295 14.28 -3.30 -0.32
N LYS A 296 13.75 -4.41 0.16
CA LYS A 296 14.46 -5.69 0.36
C LYS A 296 13.64 -6.80 -0.26
N ARG A 297 14.26 -7.97 -0.41
CA ARG A 297 13.69 -9.19 -1.00
C ARG A 297 12.21 -9.32 -0.70
N PHE A 298 11.41 -9.34 -1.75
CA PHE A 298 9.96 -9.52 -1.69
C PHE A 298 9.62 -10.99 -1.90
N TYR A 299 8.89 -11.57 -0.95
CA TYR A 299 8.35 -12.92 -1.06
C TYR A 299 6.84 -12.80 -1.33
N ARG A 300 6.42 -13.11 -2.56
CA ARG A 300 5.00 -13.09 -2.95
C ARG A 300 4.22 -14.06 -2.06
N ALA A 301 3.18 -13.56 -1.40
CA ALA A 301 2.30 -14.39 -0.56
C ALA A 301 1.47 -15.37 -1.41
N GLU A 302 0.92 -16.38 -0.77
CA GLU A 302 0.13 -17.45 -1.35
C GLU A 302 -1.10 -16.90 -2.13
N GLU A 303 -1.49 -17.58 -3.22
CA GLU A 303 -2.49 -17.06 -4.16
C GLU A 303 -3.90 -16.84 -3.54
N TYR A 304 -4.17 -17.40 -2.36
CA TYR A 304 -5.40 -17.14 -1.63
C TYR A 304 -5.42 -15.76 -0.91
N HIS A 305 -4.26 -15.15 -0.65
CA HIS A 305 -4.17 -13.77 -0.14
C HIS A 305 -4.30 -12.72 -1.25
N GLN A 306 -3.93 -13.07 -2.48
CA GLN A 306 -3.82 -12.18 -3.63
C GLN A 306 -5.19 -11.68 -4.09
N GLN A 307 -5.41 -10.38 -4.18
CA GLN A 307 -6.67 -9.73 -4.52
C GLN A 307 -7.88 -10.19 -3.68
N TYR A 308 -7.66 -10.55 -2.40
CA TYR A 308 -8.64 -11.25 -1.55
C TYR A 308 -10.01 -10.57 -1.45
N LEU A 309 -10.06 -9.25 -1.22
CA LEU A 309 -11.32 -8.50 -1.08
C LEU A 309 -12.08 -8.36 -2.41
N ALA A 310 -11.37 -8.30 -3.54
CA ALA A 310 -11.98 -8.30 -4.86
C ALA A 310 -12.53 -9.70 -5.24
N LYS A 311 -11.88 -10.78 -4.79
CA LYS A 311 -12.34 -12.17 -4.94
C LYS A 311 -13.60 -12.46 -4.10
N GLY A 312 -13.76 -11.83 -2.95
CA GLY A 312 -14.97 -11.90 -2.11
C GLY A 312 -14.76 -11.64 -0.62
N GLY A 313 -13.50 -11.61 -0.15
CA GLY A 313 -13.18 -11.52 1.27
C GLY A 313 -13.74 -12.69 2.10
N ARG A 314 -13.73 -12.51 3.42
CA ARG A 314 -14.17 -13.49 4.43
C ARG A 314 -15.65 -13.83 4.36
N PHE A 315 -16.48 -12.92 3.86
CA PHE A 315 -17.94 -13.01 3.90
C PHE A 315 -18.58 -13.23 2.51
N GLY A 316 -17.77 -13.34 1.45
CA GLY A 316 -18.23 -13.50 0.06
C GLY A 316 -18.68 -12.20 -0.63
N PHE A 317 -18.81 -11.09 0.11
CA PHE A 317 -19.17 -9.78 -0.44
C PHE A 317 -17.95 -9.09 -1.07
N ARG A 318 -17.80 -9.28 -2.39
CA ARG A 318 -16.78 -8.60 -3.20
C ARG A 318 -16.81 -7.09 -3.00
N GLN A 319 -15.63 -6.49 -3.01
CA GLN A 319 -15.44 -5.04 -3.03
C GLN A 319 -14.82 -4.65 -4.38
N SER A 320 -15.39 -3.66 -5.07
CA SER A 320 -14.93 -3.30 -6.41
C SER A 320 -13.46 -2.84 -6.37
N ALA A 321 -12.68 -3.32 -7.34
CA ALA A 321 -11.28 -2.95 -7.59
C ALA A 321 -11.15 -2.03 -8.82
N GLU A 322 -12.28 -1.52 -9.34
CA GLU A 322 -12.31 -0.64 -10.52
C GLU A 322 -11.53 0.66 -10.27
N LYS A 323 -10.91 1.17 -11.34
CA LYS A 323 -10.11 2.40 -11.28
C LYS A 323 -11.00 3.58 -10.90
N GLY A 324 -10.60 4.33 -9.87
CA GLY A 324 -11.37 5.45 -9.31
C GLY A 324 -12.53 5.05 -8.38
N CYS A 325 -12.69 3.78 -8.01
CA CYS A 325 -13.71 3.37 -7.05
C CYS A 325 -13.43 3.93 -5.65
N ASN A 326 -14.35 4.73 -5.12
CA ASN A 326 -14.25 5.38 -3.80
C ASN A 326 -15.11 4.71 -2.71
N ASP A 327 -15.69 3.54 -2.97
CA ASP A 327 -16.48 2.78 -1.99
C ASP A 327 -15.65 2.47 -0.74
N PRO A 328 -16.16 2.66 0.49
CA PRO A 328 -15.41 2.39 1.71
C PRO A 328 -14.88 0.95 1.79
N ILE A 329 -13.55 0.79 1.79
CA ILE A 329 -12.90 -0.51 1.91
C ILE A 329 -13.07 -1.06 3.32
N ARG A 330 -13.72 -2.22 3.42
CA ARG A 330 -13.90 -3.01 4.64
C ARG A 330 -12.74 -3.98 4.80
N CYS A 331 -12.13 -4.06 5.98
CA CYS A 331 -10.82 -4.71 6.18
C CYS A 331 -10.75 -6.18 5.74
N TYR A 332 -11.82 -6.95 5.94
CA TYR A 332 -11.79 -8.42 5.74
C TYR A 332 -12.85 -8.94 4.76
N GLY A 333 -13.81 -8.12 4.34
CA GLY A 333 -15.00 -8.53 3.58
C GLY A 333 -16.19 -7.62 3.82
#